data_AF-G9AA73-F1
#
_entry.id   AF-G9AA73-F1
#
_cell.length_a   1.000
_cell.length_b   1.000
_cell.length_c   1.000
_cell.angle_alpha   90.00
_cell.angle_beta   90.00
_cell.angle_gamma   90.00
#
_symmetry.space_group_name_H-M   'P 1'
#
loop_
_entity.id
_entity.type
_entity.pdbx_description
1 polymer ?
#
loop_
_entity_poly.entity_id
_entity_poly.type
_entity_poly.pdbx_seq_one_letter_code
_entity_poly.pdbx_strand_id
1 'polypeptide(L)'
;MDKKANITAMAAVEPVVSRRKLLLGLAAASASAAAMAAPDTAKPAVLENPELIRLGDELHAVAAEYRAAKQARKTIVEEWGTRWPLAPEALLYRRPWDRYAQEVTIDGGPLVRTGEKDPFCVMTVKDIVYEIKDAERVLRGKTFDRQKKYRGLTRQELEQSLEDDYERVAVAREYEAECARVRSQSGIEQAKARLDEARDTFTAVVKRILAEPEYSMAGVVIKAQAISVASAADALMVFSTLENEDWGTRLARSVLHHAEARA
;
A
#
# COMPACT_ATOMS: atom_id res chain seq x y z
N MET A 1 -20.12 17.11 33.07
CA MET A 1 -20.36 15.67 32.86
C MET A 1 -19.17 15.11 32.11
N ASP A 2 -18.28 14.47 32.87
CA ASP A 2 -17.01 13.93 32.45
C ASP A 2 -17.16 12.71 31.52
N LYS A 3 -16.38 12.70 30.43
CA LYS A 3 -16.03 11.49 29.67
C LYS A 3 -14.50 11.38 29.61
N LYS A 4 -13.89 11.12 30.76
CA LYS A 4 -12.58 10.48 30.87
C LYS A 4 -12.79 9.06 31.40
N ALA A 5 -11.92 8.16 30.95
CA ALA A 5 -11.82 6.73 31.30
C ALA A 5 -12.69 5.76 30.49
N ASN A 6 -12.12 5.23 29.40
CA ASN A 6 -11.98 3.77 29.21
C ASN A 6 -11.26 3.46 27.89
N ILE A 7 -9.93 3.56 27.89
CA ILE A 7 -9.09 2.81 26.95
C ILE A 7 -7.89 2.30 27.75
N THR A 8 -8.08 1.21 28.47
CA THR A 8 -7.00 0.38 29.01
C THR A 8 -7.42 -1.06 28.84
N ALA A 9 -6.85 -1.70 27.83
CA ALA A 9 -6.60 -3.14 27.66
C ALA A 9 -6.54 -3.47 26.16
N MET A 10 -5.51 -2.99 25.45
CA MET A 10 -5.01 -3.78 24.32
C MET A 10 -4.34 -5.00 24.93
N ALA A 11 -5.11 -6.09 25.01
CA ALA A 11 -4.59 -7.40 25.30
C ALA A 11 -3.40 -7.66 24.35
N ALA A 12 -2.26 -8.03 24.95
CA ALA A 12 -1.19 -8.65 24.22
C ALA A 12 -1.80 -9.82 23.43
N VAL A 13 -1.81 -9.73 22.10
CA VAL A 13 -2.13 -10.87 21.25
C VAL A 13 -0.96 -11.82 21.41
N GLU A 14 -1.08 -12.74 22.37
CA GLU A 14 -0.16 -13.85 22.50
C GLU A 14 -0.17 -14.65 21.18
N PRO A 15 1.00 -15.15 20.72
CA PRO A 15 1.03 -16.07 19.58
C PRO A 15 0.16 -17.29 19.93
N VAL A 16 -0.95 -17.44 19.20
CA VAL A 16 -1.98 -18.48 19.41
C VAL A 16 -1.39 -19.90 19.39
N VAL A 17 -0.19 -20.09 18.83
CA VAL A 17 0.62 -21.29 19.07
C VAL A 17 2.10 -20.90 19.27
N SER A 18 2.49 -20.65 20.51
CA SER A 18 3.90 -20.57 20.89
C SER A 18 4.57 -21.94 20.68
N ARG A 19 5.79 -21.95 20.10
CA ARG A 19 6.68 -23.12 19.87
C ARG A 19 6.67 -24.16 21.00
N ARG A 20 6.49 -23.76 22.26
CA ARG A 20 6.33 -24.67 23.41
C ARG A 20 5.10 -25.59 23.27
N LYS A 21 3.95 -25.09 22.83
CA LYS A 21 2.73 -25.91 22.68
C LYS A 21 2.85 -26.91 21.53
N LEU A 22 3.54 -26.55 20.44
CA LEU A 22 3.74 -27.43 19.28
C LEU A 22 4.82 -28.50 19.56
N LEU A 23 5.90 -28.14 20.27
CA LEU A 23 6.91 -29.11 20.71
C LEU A 23 6.45 -29.98 21.90
N LEU A 24 5.64 -29.44 22.83
CA LEU A 24 5.04 -30.24 23.91
C LEU A 24 3.95 -31.17 23.38
N GLY A 25 3.19 -30.77 22.35
CA GLY A 25 2.22 -31.64 21.69
C GLY A 25 2.87 -32.80 20.93
N LEU A 26 4.10 -32.65 20.45
CA LEU A 26 4.86 -33.72 19.80
C LEU A 26 5.64 -34.60 20.80
N ALA A 27 6.11 -34.04 21.92
CA ALA A 27 6.85 -34.79 22.95
C ALA A 27 5.93 -35.57 23.92
N ALA A 28 4.68 -35.12 24.14
CA ALA A 28 3.74 -35.78 25.06
C ALA A 28 3.09 -37.05 24.49
N ALA A 29 3.31 -37.39 23.22
CA ALA A 29 2.84 -38.65 22.62
C ALA A 29 3.83 -39.82 22.81
N SER A 30 4.90 -39.66 23.59
CA SER A 30 5.93 -40.72 23.76
C SER A 30 6.40 -40.91 25.20
N ALA A 31 5.45 -41.02 26.13
CA ALA A 31 5.75 -41.56 27.46
C ALA A 31 4.52 -42.25 28.07
N SER A 32 4.33 -43.54 27.75
CA SER A 32 3.95 -44.64 28.67
C SER A 32 3.22 -45.78 27.95
N ALA A 33 3.96 -46.82 27.58
CA ALA A 33 3.57 -48.23 27.75
C ALA A 33 4.78 -49.11 27.43
N ALA A 34 5.46 -49.59 28.47
CA ALA A 34 6.42 -50.67 28.36
C ALA A 34 5.65 -51.96 28.02
N ALA A 35 5.76 -52.40 26.77
CA ALA A 35 5.48 -53.78 26.37
C ALA A 35 6.51 -54.15 25.31
N MET A 36 7.20 -55.26 25.55
CA MET A 36 8.23 -55.78 24.67
C MET A 36 7.70 -56.01 23.25
N ALA A 37 8.22 -55.26 22.29
CA ALA A 37 8.14 -55.55 20.88
C ALA A 37 9.44 -55.08 20.21
N ALA A 38 9.81 -55.77 19.14
CA ALA A 38 11.02 -55.67 18.33
C ALA A 38 11.47 -54.23 17.99
N PRO A 39 12.72 -54.00 17.52
CA PRO A 39 13.13 -52.70 16.99
C PRO A 39 12.35 -52.44 15.70
N ASP A 40 11.13 -51.97 15.84
CA ASP A 40 10.39 -51.36 14.76
C ASP A 40 11.16 -50.08 14.43
N THR A 41 11.64 -50.03 13.20
CA THR A 41 12.49 -48.96 12.68
C THR A 41 11.72 -47.65 12.77
N ALA A 42 11.93 -46.89 13.86
CA ALA A 42 11.41 -45.55 14.00
C ALA A 42 11.79 -44.78 12.73
N LYS A 43 10.80 -44.51 11.87
CA LYS A 43 10.98 -43.69 10.67
C LYS A 43 11.70 -42.42 11.11
N PRO A 44 12.85 -42.06 10.51
CA PRO A 44 13.58 -40.87 10.90
C PRO A 44 12.61 -39.68 10.83
N ALA A 45 12.55 -38.90 11.91
CA ALA A 45 11.75 -37.68 11.92
C ALA A 45 12.20 -36.83 10.73
N VAL A 46 11.29 -36.63 9.76
CA VAL A 46 11.59 -35.82 8.58
C VAL A 46 11.86 -34.42 9.07
N LEU A 47 13.13 -34.00 8.99
CA LEU A 47 13.55 -32.65 9.30
C LEU A 47 13.02 -31.73 8.20
N GLU A 48 12.28 -30.70 8.60
CA GLU A 48 11.75 -29.70 7.66
C GLU A 48 12.89 -28.89 6.99
N ASN A 49 12.59 -28.28 5.85
CA ASN A 49 13.50 -27.37 5.16
C ASN A 49 13.95 -26.23 6.11
N PRO A 50 15.26 -26.13 6.44
CA PRO A 50 15.76 -25.14 7.39
C PRO A 50 15.59 -23.70 6.89
N GLU A 51 15.61 -23.47 5.58
CA GLU A 51 15.37 -22.15 5.00
C GLU A 51 13.90 -21.74 5.12
N LEU A 52 12.98 -22.69 4.95
CA LEU A 52 11.55 -22.45 5.16
C LEU A 52 11.24 -22.11 6.63
N ILE A 53 11.89 -22.78 7.57
CA ILE A 53 11.80 -22.44 9.01
C ILE A 53 12.34 -21.02 9.24
N ARG A 54 13.55 -20.72 8.74
CA ARG A 54 14.18 -19.39 8.90
C ARG A 54 13.29 -18.26 8.38
N LEU A 55 12.72 -18.44 7.19
CA LEU A 55 11.79 -17.48 6.59
C LEU A 55 10.48 -17.36 7.38
N GLY A 56 9.97 -18.46 7.91
CA GLY A 56 8.81 -18.47 8.80
C GLY A 56 9.04 -17.68 10.09
N ASP A 57 10.23 -17.79 10.69
CA ASP A 57 10.62 -16.98 11.85
C ASP A 57 10.75 -15.48 11.49
N GLU A 58 11.28 -15.18 10.30
CA GLU A 58 11.44 -13.81 9.79
C GLU A 58 10.10 -13.12 9.48
N LEU A 59 9.11 -13.88 9.00
CA LEU A 59 7.80 -13.40 8.54
C LEU A 59 7.12 -12.45 9.53
N HIS A 60 7.09 -12.80 10.81
CA HIS A 60 6.40 -11.97 11.81
C HIS A 60 7.10 -10.64 12.06
N ALA A 61 8.44 -10.60 11.97
CA ALA A 61 9.22 -9.38 12.12
C ALA A 61 8.97 -8.43 10.94
N VAL A 62 9.06 -8.93 9.70
CA VAL A 62 8.80 -8.10 8.50
C VAL A 62 7.34 -7.65 8.42
N ALA A 63 6.38 -8.47 8.84
CA ALA A 63 4.98 -8.10 8.91
C ALA A 63 4.69 -7.06 10.03
N ALA A 64 5.44 -7.09 11.13
CA ALA A 64 5.36 -6.07 12.16
C ALA A 64 5.90 -4.72 11.67
N GLU A 65 7.04 -4.73 10.97
CA GLU A 65 7.63 -3.52 10.39
C GLU A 65 6.72 -2.89 9.33
N TYR A 66 6.16 -3.70 8.42
CA TYR A 66 5.19 -3.19 7.42
C TYR A 66 3.98 -2.51 8.09
N ARG A 67 3.41 -3.13 9.13
CA ARG A 67 2.30 -2.54 9.91
C ARG A 67 2.73 -1.25 10.62
N ALA A 68 3.92 -1.23 11.20
CA ALA A 68 4.45 -0.06 11.88
C ALA A 68 4.67 1.11 10.89
N ALA A 69 5.24 0.84 9.71
CA ALA A 69 5.43 1.84 8.65
C ALA A 69 4.07 2.39 8.14
N LYS A 70 3.08 1.50 7.94
CA LYS A 70 1.72 1.89 7.53
C LYS A 70 1.06 2.79 8.58
N GLN A 71 1.20 2.45 9.85
CA GLN A 71 0.68 3.25 10.96
C GLN A 71 1.40 4.60 11.08
N ALA A 72 2.73 4.63 10.92
CA ALA A 72 3.50 5.87 10.97
C ALA A 72 3.06 6.85 9.86
N ARG A 73 2.91 6.36 8.61
CA ARG A 73 2.36 7.16 7.52
C ARG A 73 0.96 7.68 7.86
N LYS A 74 0.07 6.82 8.37
CA LYS A 74 -1.30 7.20 8.75
C LYS A 74 -1.31 8.32 9.78
N THR A 75 -0.48 8.22 10.82
CA THR A 75 -0.37 9.25 11.85
C THR A 75 0.09 10.59 11.28
N ILE A 76 1.05 10.60 10.36
CA ILE A 76 1.47 11.84 9.66
C ILE A 76 0.31 12.43 8.86
N VAL A 77 -0.43 11.61 8.11
CA VAL A 77 -1.58 12.07 7.32
C VAL A 77 -2.68 12.66 8.22
N GLU A 78 -2.97 12.04 9.36
CA GLU A 78 -3.95 12.56 10.33
C GLU A 78 -3.51 13.88 10.94
N GLU A 79 -2.23 13.99 11.34
CA GLU A 79 -1.69 15.20 11.95
C GLU A 79 -1.62 16.36 10.94
N TRP A 80 -1.11 16.10 9.74
CA TRP A 80 -0.80 17.13 8.75
C TRP A 80 -1.91 17.36 7.73
N GLY A 81 -2.89 16.46 7.63
CA GLY A 81 -4.01 16.60 6.70
C GLY A 81 -4.83 17.86 6.92
N THR A 82 -4.98 18.30 8.18
CA THR A 82 -5.66 19.56 8.50
C THR A 82 -4.85 20.82 8.15
N ARG A 83 -3.53 20.67 8.00
CA ARG A 83 -2.60 21.74 7.61
C ARG A 83 -2.34 21.77 6.10
N TRP A 84 -2.84 20.77 5.37
CA TRP A 84 -2.67 20.69 3.93
C TRP A 84 -3.51 21.80 3.27
N PRO A 85 -2.90 22.68 2.46
CA PRO A 85 -3.63 23.78 1.85
C PRO A 85 -4.64 23.25 0.84
N LEU A 86 -5.81 23.89 0.79
CA LEU A 86 -6.76 23.69 -0.31
C LEU A 86 -6.36 24.56 -1.48
N ALA A 87 -6.51 24.04 -2.69
CA ALA A 87 -6.29 24.80 -3.92
C ALA A 87 -7.25 26.01 -3.98
N PRO A 88 -6.75 27.21 -4.31
CA PRO A 88 -7.59 28.38 -4.54
C PRO A 88 -8.64 28.12 -5.64
N GLU A 89 -9.84 28.68 -5.49
CA GLU A 89 -10.93 28.48 -6.47
C GLU A 89 -10.54 28.85 -7.90
N ALA A 90 -9.66 29.85 -8.06
CA ALA A 90 -9.14 30.29 -9.36
C ALA A 90 -8.35 29.20 -10.12
N LEU A 91 -7.88 28.16 -9.44
CA LEU A 91 -7.15 27.04 -10.04
C LEU A 91 -8.03 25.81 -10.25
N LEU A 92 -9.27 25.82 -9.74
CA LEU A 92 -10.14 24.66 -9.77
C LEU A 92 -10.87 24.52 -11.10
N TYR A 93 -10.96 23.29 -11.58
CA TYR A 93 -11.82 22.93 -12.68
C TYR A 93 -12.39 21.53 -12.51
N ARG A 94 -13.44 21.18 -13.26
CA ARG A 94 -14.06 19.86 -13.20
C ARG A 94 -13.75 19.03 -14.45
N ARG A 95 -12.97 17.97 -14.26
CA ARG A 95 -12.82 16.87 -15.20
C ARG A 95 -12.75 15.56 -14.42
N PRO A 96 -13.90 14.96 -14.07
CA PRO A 96 -13.92 13.80 -13.16
C PRO A 96 -13.17 12.58 -13.69
N TRP A 97 -12.94 12.48 -15.01
CA TRP A 97 -12.13 11.44 -15.64
C TRP A 97 -10.62 11.72 -15.61
N ASP A 98 -10.18 12.93 -15.32
CA ASP A 98 -8.77 13.34 -15.30
C ASP A 98 -8.14 13.09 -13.93
N ARG A 99 -7.80 11.81 -13.67
CA ARG A 99 -7.26 11.35 -12.38
C ARG A 99 -5.89 11.96 -12.04
N TYR A 100 -5.15 12.46 -13.02
CA TYR A 100 -3.79 12.96 -12.83
C TYR A 100 -3.76 14.44 -12.42
N ALA A 101 -4.85 15.16 -12.64
CA ALA A 101 -4.96 16.56 -12.28
C ALA A 101 -5.79 16.81 -11.02
N GLN A 102 -6.21 15.77 -10.30
CA GLN A 102 -7.05 15.91 -9.11
C GLN A 102 -6.34 16.69 -8.00
N GLU A 103 -7.11 17.46 -7.23
CA GLU A 103 -6.68 17.96 -5.94
C GLU A 103 -6.35 16.75 -5.06
N VAL A 104 -5.14 16.73 -4.51
CA VAL A 104 -4.65 15.59 -3.73
C VAL A 104 -4.44 15.96 -2.27
N THR A 105 -4.57 14.97 -1.40
CA THR A 105 -4.15 15.01 0.00
C THR A 105 -2.62 15.02 0.10
N ILE A 106 -2.10 15.26 1.31
CA ILE A 106 -0.66 15.28 1.58
C ILE A 106 0.08 14.00 1.13
N ASP A 107 -0.60 12.85 1.21
CA ASP A 107 -0.06 11.57 0.79
C ASP A 107 -0.32 11.21 -0.68
N GLY A 108 -0.97 12.09 -1.45
CA GLY A 108 -1.19 11.94 -2.88
C GLY A 108 -2.48 11.21 -3.26
N GLY A 109 -3.37 10.93 -2.30
CA GLY A 109 -4.71 10.43 -2.58
C GLY A 109 -5.65 11.55 -3.06
N PRO A 110 -6.78 11.25 -3.71
CA PRO A 110 -7.74 12.27 -4.11
C PRO A 110 -8.37 12.97 -2.89
N LEU A 111 -8.43 14.30 -2.93
CA LEU A 111 -9.06 15.14 -1.91
C LEU A 111 -10.49 15.48 -2.35
N VAL A 112 -11.49 15.00 -1.61
CA VAL A 112 -12.90 15.35 -1.81
C VAL A 112 -13.29 16.38 -0.75
N ARG A 113 -13.68 17.57 -1.19
CA ARG A 113 -14.10 18.66 -0.29
C ARG A 113 -15.45 18.35 0.34
N THR A 114 -15.72 18.94 1.50
CA THR A 114 -17.01 18.77 2.20
C THR A 114 -18.18 19.19 1.31
N GLY A 115 -19.14 18.28 1.11
CA GLY A 115 -20.32 18.51 0.28
C GLY A 115 -20.15 18.13 -1.20
N GLU A 116 -18.93 17.81 -1.63
CA GLU A 116 -18.65 17.38 -3.00
C GLU A 116 -18.69 15.86 -3.13
N LYS A 117 -19.08 15.38 -4.32
CA LYS A 117 -19.09 13.94 -4.64
C LYS A 117 -17.75 13.46 -5.19
N ASP A 118 -17.11 14.32 -5.97
CA ASP A 118 -15.90 14.00 -6.73
C ASP A 118 -14.82 15.05 -6.41
N PRO A 119 -13.52 14.69 -6.46
CA PRO A 119 -12.44 15.65 -6.27
C PRO A 119 -12.43 16.68 -7.41
N PHE A 120 -12.05 17.92 -7.09
CA PHE A 120 -11.75 18.91 -8.12
C PHE A 120 -10.44 18.55 -8.84
N CYS A 121 -10.25 19.08 -10.04
CA CYS A 121 -8.93 19.14 -10.66
C CYS A 121 -8.30 20.51 -10.36
N VAL A 122 -6.97 20.56 -10.32
CA VAL A 122 -6.18 21.76 -10.03
C VAL A 122 -5.27 22.05 -11.21
N MET A 123 -5.32 23.26 -11.73
CA MET A 123 -4.37 23.72 -12.73
C MET A 123 -3.01 23.96 -12.07
N THR A 124 -1.99 23.24 -12.53
CA THR A 124 -0.61 23.46 -12.07
C THR A 124 0.02 24.65 -12.79
N VAL A 125 1.13 25.15 -12.26
CA VAL A 125 1.96 26.16 -12.95
C VAL A 125 2.35 25.68 -14.34
N LYS A 126 2.67 24.38 -14.48
CA LYS A 126 3.03 23.76 -15.75
C LYS A 126 1.87 23.83 -16.76
N ASP A 127 0.66 23.53 -16.32
CA ASP A 127 -0.53 23.54 -17.19
C ASP A 127 -0.85 24.95 -17.66
N ILE A 128 -0.85 25.93 -16.75
CA ILE A 128 -1.13 27.33 -17.08
C ILE A 128 -0.06 27.88 -18.03
N VAL A 129 1.22 27.61 -17.79
CA VAL A 129 2.30 28.04 -18.69
C VAL A 129 2.18 27.39 -20.07
N TYR A 130 1.69 26.15 -20.15
CA TYR A 130 1.42 25.51 -21.43
C TYR A 130 0.29 26.22 -22.18
N GLU A 131 -0.81 26.55 -21.51
CA GLU A 131 -1.94 27.29 -22.11
C GLU A 131 -1.53 28.70 -22.55
N ILE A 132 -0.74 29.42 -21.74
CA ILE A 132 -0.13 30.73 -22.12
C ILE A 132 0.65 30.60 -23.42
N LYS A 133 1.58 29.64 -23.50
CA LYS A 133 2.41 29.43 -24.70
C LYS A 133 1.57 29.09 -25.93
N ASP A 134 0.52 28.29 -25.75
CA ASP A 134 -0.39 27.93 -26.83
C ASP A 134 -1.19 29.15 -27.31
N ALA A 135 -1.74 29.94 -26.40
CA ALA A 135 -2.46 31.18 -26.70
C ALA A 135 -1.56 32.19 -27.43
N GLU A 136 -0.35 32.44 -26.95
CA GLU A 136 0.63 33.32 -27.60
C GLU A 136 1.02 32.84 -29.01
N ARG A 137 1.16 31.52 -29.20
CA ARG A 137 1.42 30.92 -30.51
C ARG A 137 0.26 31.18 -31.46
N VAL A 138 -0.98 31.02 -30.99
CA VAL A 138 -2.20 31.21 -31.77
C VAL A 138 -2.42 32.69 -32.12
N LEU A 139 -2.22 33.60 -31.18
CA LEU A 139 -2.40 35.05 -31.37
C LEU A 139 -1.37 35.68 -32.32
N ARG A 140 -0.14 35.14 -32.35
CA ARG A 140 0.91 35.51 -33.32
C ARG A 140 0.71 34.89 -34.69
N GLY A 141 -0.02 33.78 -34.75
CA GLY A 141 -0.27 33.04 -35.98
C GLY A 141 -1.39 33.63 -36.84
N LYS A 142 -1.62 32.99 -37.98
CA LYS A 142 -2.74 33.29 -38.90
C LYS A 142 -3.99 32.47 -38.57
N THR A 143 -4.09 31.92 -37.36
CA THR A 143 -5.22 31.07 -36.97
C THR A 143 -6.53 31.83 -37.08
N PHE A 144 -6.56 33.07 -36.56
CA PHE A 144 -7.76 33.91 -36.60
C PHE A 144 -8.10 34.45 -38.00
N ASP A 145 -7.12 34.54 -38.89
CA ASP A 145 -7.35 34.91 -40.30
C ASP A 145 -8.08 33.79 -41.06
N ARG A 146 -7.82 32.53 -40.69
CA ARG A 146 -8.39 31.33 -41.31
C ARG A 146 -9.67 30.85 -40.61
N GLN A 147 -9.73 31.03 -39.30
CA GLN A 147 -10.81 30.56 -38.44
C GLN A 147 -11.24 31.69 -37.53
N LYS A 148 -12.53 32.04 -37.48
CA LYS A 148 -13.01 33.13 -36.61
C LYS A 148 -12.84 32.84 -35.10
N LYS A 149 -12.58 31.58 -34.73
CA LYS A 149 -12.49 31.10 -33.35
C LYS A 149 -11.41 30.03 -33.18
N TYR A 150 -10.77 30.00 -32.00
CA TYR A 150 -9.86 28.95 -31.55
C TYR A 150 -10.41 28.34 -30.25
N ARG A 151 -10.60 27.01 -30.21
CA ARG A 151 -11.24 26.31 -29.08
C ARG A 151 -12.56 26.95 -28.62
N GLY A 152 -13.31 27.55 -29.54
CA GLY A 152 -14.57 28.25 -29.26
C GLY A 152 -14.45 29.73 -28.89
N LEU A 153 -13.23 30.21 -28.61
CA LEU A 153 -12.92 31.60 -28.24
C LEU A 153 -12.59 32.45 -29.47
N THR A 154 -13.07 33.69 -29.47
CA THR A 154 -12.64 34.75 -30.39
C THR A 154 -11.24 35.25 -30.01
N ARG A 155 -10.64 36.08 -30.87
CA ARG A 155 -9.33 36.67 -30.60
C ARG A 155 -9.32 37.48 -29.30
N GLN A 156 -10.33 38.33 -29.10
CA GLN A 156 -10.45 39.16 -27.89
C GLN A 156 -10.65 38.32 -26.63
N GLU A 157 -11.50 37.29 -26.68
CA GLU A 157 -11.70 36.38 -25.54
C GLU A 157 -10.41 35.60 -25.21
N LEU A 158 -9.61 35.24 -26.22
CA LEU A 158 -8.31 34.58 -26.01
C LEU A 158 -7.27 35.54 -25.41
N GLU A 159 -7.22 36.79 -25.86
CA GLU A 159 -6.35 37.84 -25.29
C GLU A 159 -6.70 38.09 -23.82
N GLN A 160 -8.00 38.12 -23.48
CA GLN A 160 -8.44 38.26 -22.09
C GLN A 160 -8.14 37.01 -21.25
N SER A 161 -8.40 35.80 -21.78
CA SER A 161 -8.02 34.56 -21.09
C SER A 161 -6.51 34.47 -20.84
N LEU A 162 -5.69 35.00 -21.74
CA LEU A 162 -4.24 35.04 -21.59
C LEU A 162 -3.83 35.96 -20.43
N GLU A 163 -4.48 37.11 -20.26
CA GLU A 163 -4.27 38.00 -19.11
C GLU A 163 -4.66 37.32 -17.80
N ASP A 164 -5.84 36.67 -17.76
CA ASP A 164 -6.26 35.87 -16.59
C ASP A 164 -5.26 34.76 -16.25
N ASP A 165 -4.71 34.08 -17.27
CA ASP A 165 -3.74 33.00 -17.05
C ASP A 165 -2.43 33.52 -16.47
N TYR A 166 -1.98 34.72 -16.85
CA TYR A 166 -0.81 35.36 -16.22
C TYR A 166 -1.03 35.61 -14.73
N GLU A 167 -2.22 36.04 -14.33
CA GLU A 167 -2.59 36.20 -12.92
C GLU A 167 -2.66 34.85 -12.19
N ARG A 168 -3.28 33.84 -12.82
CA ARG A 168 -3.37 32.46 -12.27
C ARG A 168 -1.99 31.84 -12.01
N VAL A 169 -0.96 32.14 -12.82
CA VAL A 169 0.41 31.65 -12.57
C VAL A 169 0.92 32.07 -11.20
N ALA A 170 0.67 33.31 -10.77
CA ALA A 170 1.12 33.78 -9.46
C ALA A 170 0.44 32.98 -8.33
N VAL A 171 -0.88 32.81 -8.42
CA VAL A 171 -1.68 32.03 -7.46
C VAL A 171 -1.24 30.57 -7.41
N ALA A 172 -1.00 29.95 -8.57
CA ALA A 172 -0.53 28.57 -8.66
C ALA A 172 0.85 28.38 -8.03
N ARG A 173 1.77 29.33 -8.23
CA ARG A 173 3.10 29.28 -7.60
C ARG A 173 3.04 29.33 -6.09
N GLU A 174 2.22 30.22 -5.53
CA GLU A 174 2.04 30.34 -4.08
C GLU A 174 1.44 29.07 -3.49
N TYR A 175 0.40 28.53 -4.13
CA TYR A 175 -0.22 27.28 -3.72
C TYR A 175 0.74 26.08 -3.79
N GLU A 176 1.49 25.92 -4.88
CA GLU A 176 2.47 24.84 -5.03
C GLU A 176 3.62 24.98 -4.02
N ALA A 177 4.08 26.21 -3.76
CA ALA A 177 5.10 26.48 -2.75
C ALA A 177 4.64 26.11 -1.35
N GLU A 178 3.38 26.42 -0.99
CA GLU A 178 2.82 26.06 0.30
C GLU A 178 2.63 24.54 0.43
N CYS A 179 2.13 23.88 -0.61
CA CYS A 179 2.08 22.41 -0.69
C CYS A 179 3.46 21.80 -0.45
N ALA A 180 4.50 22.32 -1.13
CA ALA A 180 5.87 21.85 -1.00
C ALA A 180 6.42 22.09 0.41
N ARG A 181 6.12 23.25 1.00
CA ARG A 181 6.51 23.60 2.38
C ARG A 181 5.91 22.61 3.38
N VAL A 182 4.60 22.40 3.35
CA VAL A 182 3.90 21.46 4.25
C VAL A 182 4.40 20.04 4.05
N ARG A 183 4.62 19.61 2.81
CA ARG A 183 5.18 18.28 2.49
C ARG A 183 6.60 18.09 3.05
N SER A 184 7.45 19.11 2.96
CA SER A 184 8.82 19.06 3.48
C SER A 184 8.86 18.97 5.01
N GLN A 185 7.91 19.61 5.70
CA GLN A 185 7.84 19.66 7.16
C GLN A 185 7.20 18.41 7.77
N SER A 186 6.32 17.74 7.04
CA SER A 186 5.56 16.61 7.58
C SER A 186 6.33 15.30 7.69
N GLY A 187 7.44 15.17 6.96
CA GLY A 187 8.18 13.90 6.88
C GLY A 187 7.46 12.81 6.07
N ILE A 188 6.40 13.17 5.31
CA ILE A 188 5.56 12.20 4.60
C ILE A 188 6.33 11.41 3.55
N GLU A 189 7.32 12.02 2.89
CA GLU A 189 8.11 11.36 1.85
C GLU A 189 9.03 10.28 2.44
N GLN A 190 9.64 10.54 3.61
CA GLN A 190 10.41 9.52 4.33
C GLN A 190 9.52 8.37 4.81
N ALA A 191 8.31 8.69 5.30
CA ALA A 191 7.35 7.67 5.72
C ALA A 191 6.83 6.82 4.56
N LYS A 192 6.63 7.42 3.38
CA LYS A 192 6.30 6.71 2.14
C LYS A 192 7.43 5.77 1.73
N ALA A 193 8.66 6.28 1.65
CA ALA A 193 9.83 5.47 1.29
C ALA A 193 10.00 4.27 2.23
N ARG A 194 9.88 4.49 3.55
CA ARG A 194 9.92 3.40 4.55
C ARG A 194 8.79 2.39 4.34
N LEU A 195 7.57 2.86 4.05
CA LEU A 195 6.43 1.97 3.79
C LEU A 195 6.64 1.13 2.52
N ASP A 196 7.15 1.74 1.45
CA ASP A 196 7.46 1.02 0.21
C ASP A 196 8.55 -0.03 0.44
N GLU A 197 9.64 0.32 1.13
CA GLU A 197 10.70 -0.63 1.49
C GLU A 197 10.20 -1.79 2.37
N ALA A 198 9.40 -1.49 3.39
CA ALA A 198 8.82 -2.50 4.27
C ALA A 198 7.82 -3.39 3.51
N ARG A 199 7.04 -2.83 2.59
CA ARG A 199 6.15 -3.59 1.70
C ARG A 199 6.95 -4.54 0.83
N ASP A 200 7.99 -4.05 0.16
CA ASP A 200 8.78 -4.84 -0.78
C ASP A 200 9.50 -5.99 -0.06
N THR A 201 10.08 -5.71 1.12
CA THR A 201 10.68 -6.72 2.00
C THR A 201 9.67 -7.77 2.44
N PHE A 202 8.51 -7.33 2.94
CA PHE A 202 7.44 -8.24 3.37
C PHE A 202 6.95 -9.12 2.21
N THR A 203 6.74 -8.52 1.03
CA THR A 203 6.36 -9.23 -0.21
C THR A 203 7.39 -10.30 -0.58
N ALA A 204 8.67 -9.94 -0.54
CA ALA A 204 9.75 -10.84 -0.91
C ALA A 204 9.84 -12.06 0.01
N VAL A 205 9.68 -11.86 1.33
CA VAL A 205 9.66 -12.97 2.30
C VAL A 205 8.47 -13.90 2.04
N VAL A 206 7.27 -13.36 1.85
CA VAL A 206 6.07 -14.17 1.56
C VAL A 206 6.26 -14.99 0.28
N LYS A 207 6.75 -14.37 -0.80
CA LYS A 207 7.05 -15.08 -2.06
C LYS A 207 8.07 -16.20 -1.87
N ARG A 208 9.15 -15.93 -1.13
CA ARG A 208 10.18 -16.95 -0.85
C ARG A 208 9.60 -18.12 -0.04
N ILE A 209 8.80 -17.86 1.00
CA ILE A 209 8.13 -18.91 1.79
C ILE A 209 7.28 -19.81 0.88
N LEU A 210 6.51 -19.23 -0.04
CA LEU A 210 5.65 -20.01 -0.94
C LEU A 210 6.45 -20.81 -1.98
N ALA A 211 7.61 -20.30 -2.39
CA ALA A 211 8.48 -20.92 -3.38
C ALA A 211 9.30 -22.10 -2.83
N GLU A 212 9.81 -22.00 -1.60
CA GLU A 212 10.65 -23.02 -0.96
C GLU A 212 9.93 -24.37 -0.86
N PRO A 213 10.59 -25.52 -1.09
CA PRO A 213 9.97 -26.82 -0.91
C PRO A 213 9.70 -27.08 0.57
N GLU A 214 8.54 -27.65 0.86
CA GLU A 214 8.20 -28.25 2.14
C GLU A 214 8.54 -29.75 2.15
N TYR A 215 9.11 -30.22 3.25
CA TYR A 215 9.45 -31.64 3.46
C TYR A 215 8.48 -32.32 4.43
N SER A 216 7.68 -31.53 5.16
CA SER A 216 6.71 -32.04 6.11
C SER A 216 5.46 -31.16 6.20
N MET A 217 4.48 -31.60 6.99
CA MET A 217 3.32 -30.78 7.33
C MET A 217 3.67 -29.49 8.09
N ALA A 218 4.81 -29.41 8.76
CA ALA A 218 5.25 -28.16 9.38
C ALA A 218 5.47 -27.07 8.32
N GLY A 219 6.10 -27.40 7.19
CA GLY A 219 6.30 -26.49 6.08
C GLY A 219 5.00 -26.02 5.43
N VAL A 220 4.03 -26.92 5.26
CA VAL A 220 2.68 -26.54 4.77
C VAL A 220 2.01 -25.54 5.70
N VAL A 221 2.14 -25.72 7.02
CA VAL A 221 1.61 -24.76 8.02
C VAL A 221 2.30 -23.41 7.91
N ILE A 222 3.63 -23.36 7.75
CA ILE A 222 4.38 -22.11 7.56
C ILE A 222 3.87 -21.36 6.32
N LYS A 223 3.66 -22.06 5.21
CA LYS A 223 3.11 -21.45 3.99
C LYS A 223 1.70 -20.90 4.20
N ALA A 224 0.82 -21.65 4.85
CA ALA A 224 -0.53 -21.20 5.17
C ALA A 224 -0.52 -19.97 6.09
N GLN A 225 0.40 -19.92 7.06
CA GLN A 225 0.60 -18.76 7.93
C GLN A 225 1.07 -17.53 7.15
N ALA A 226 1.98 -17.67 6.19
CA ALA A 226 2.42 -16.57 5.33
C ALA A 226 1.27 -15.95 4.56
N ILE A 227 0.40 -16.77 3.96
CA ILE A 227 -0.81 -16.29 3.27
C ILE A 227 -1.74 -15.58 4.26
N SER A 228 -2.01 -16.19 5.41
CA SER A 228 -2.90 -15.60 6.42
C SER A 228 -2.41 -14.24 6.91
N VAL A 229 -1.10 -14.12 7.20
CA VAL A 229 -0.47 -12.87 7.64
C VAL A 229 -0.50 -11.82 6.54
N ALA A 230 -0.20 -12.20 5.28
CA ALA A 230 -0.30 -11.30 4.14
C ALA A 230 -1.72 -10.79 3.93
N SER A 231 -2.73 -11.66 3.96
CA SER A 231 -4.13 -11.28 3.80
C SER A 231 -4.61 -10.34 4.90
N ALA A 232 -4.18 -10.57 6.14
CA ALA A 232 -4.54 -9.73 7.28
C ALA A 232 -3.86 -8.34 7.23
N ALA A 233 -2.63 -8.27 6.71
CA ALA A 233 -1.90 -7.01 6.58
C ALA A 233 -2.43 -6.15 5.43
N ASP A 234 -2.70 -6.78 4.28
CA ASP A 234 -3.19 -6.12 3.07
C ASP A 234 -3.77 -7.11 2.06
N ALA A 235 -5.11 -7.19 1.96
CA ALA A 235 -5.77 -8.13 1.05
C ALA A 235 -5.46 -7.85 -0.44
N LEU A 236 -5.26 -6.58 -0.82
CA LEU A 236 -4.91 -6.20 -2.19
C LEU A 236 -3.46 -6.58 -2.53
N MET A 237 -2.58 -6.57 -1.54
CA MET A 237 -1.22 -7.09 -1.70
C MET A 237 -1.23 -8.57 -2.05
N VAL A 238 -2.05 -9.39 -1.36
CA VAL A 238 -2.18 -10.83 -1.69
C VAL A 238 -2.68 -11.03 -3.11
N PHE A 239 -3.72 -10.28 -3.50
CA PHE A 239 -4.25 -10.32 -4.86
C PHE A 239 -3.18 -9.98 -5.90
N SER A 240 -2.54 -8.81 -5.79
CA SER A 240 -1.54 -8.34 -6.75
C SER A 240 -0.21 -9.09 -6.74
N THR A 241 0.20 -9.65 -5.60
CA THR A 241 1.46 -10.36 -5.43
C THR A 241 1.38 -11.80 -5.93
N LEU A 242 0.20 -12.43 -5.79
CA LEU A 242 0.02 -13.87 -5.94
C LEU A 242 -0.93 -14.27 -7.07
N GLU A 243 -1.63 -13.34 -7.74
CA GLU A 243 -2.57 -13.66 -8.84
C GLU A 243 -1.93 -14.44 -9.99
N ASN A 244 -0.64 -14.22 -10.25
CA ASN A 244 0.07 -14.86 -11.36
C ASN A 244 0.78 -16.16 -10.93
N GLU A 245 0.68 -16.57 -9.67
CA GLU A 245 1.31 -17.78 -9.15
C GLU A 245 0.24 -18.82 -8.82
N ASP A 246 0.40 -20.07 -9.28
CA ASP A 246 -0.50 -21.20 -9.00
C ASP A 246 -0.37 -21.71 -7.54
N TRP A 247 -0.16 -20.79 -6.59
CA TRP A 247 0.17 -21.11 -5.20
C TRP A 247 -0.97 -21.87 -4.50
N GLY A 248 -2.22 -21.56 -4.82
CA GLY A 248 -3.40 -22.22 -4.23
C GLY A 248 -3.43 -23.71 -4.58
N THR A 249 -3.25 -24.03 -5.86
CA THR A 249 -3.17 -25.42 -6.34
C THR A 249 -1.92 -26.11 -5.80
N ARG A 250 -0.76 -25.42 -5.76
CA ARG A 250 0.47 -25.96 -5.17
C ARG A 250 0.27 -26.33 -3.71
N LEU A 251 -0.31 -25.42 -2.90
CA LEU A 251 -0.57 -25.66 -1.48
C LEU A 251 -1.54 -26.83 -1.27
N ALA A 252 -2.62 -26.90 -2.06
CA ALA A 252 -3.57 -28.02 -2.01
C ALA A 252 -2.88 -29.36 -2.35
N ARG A 253 -2.01 -29.37 -3.37
CA ARG A 253 -1.21 -30.55 -3.74
C ARG A 253 -0.26 -30.96 -2.63
N SER A 254 0.40 -30.01 -1.97
CA SER A 254 1.29 -30.27 -0.83
C SER A 254 0.53 -30.89 0.35
N VAL A 255 -0.67 -30.39 0.65
CA VAL A 255 -1.55 -30.96 1.69
C VAL A 255 -1.88 -32.42 1.36
N LEU A 256 -2.31 -32.71 0.13
CA LEU A 256 -2.63 -34.07 -0.31
C LEU A 256 -1.41 -34.99 -0.24
N HIS A 257 -0.27 -34.55 -0.76
CA HIS A 257 0.98 -35.32 -0.75
C HIS A 257 1.38 -35.78 0.65
N HIS A 258 1.35 -34.87 1.64
CA HIS A 258 1.72 -35.19 3.01
C HIS A 258 0.63 -35.90 3.81
N ALA A 259 -0.64 -35.76 3.44
CA ALA A 259 -1.73 -36.55 4.00
C ALA A 259 -1.65 -38.01 3.55
N GLU A 260 -1.37 -38.26 2.26
CA GLU A 260 -1.22 -39.59 1.66
C GLU A 260 0.07 -40.29 2.12
N ALA A 261 1.18 -39.56 2.29
CA ALA A 261 2.44 -40.14 2.79
C ALA A 261 2.39 -40.61 4.27
N ARG A 262 1.31 -40.26 4.98
CA ARG A 262 1.05 -40.67 6.38
C ARG A 262 0.01 -41.80 6.51
N ALA A 263 -0.70 -42.14 5.43
CA ALA A 263 -1.62 -43.28 5.36
C ALA A 263 -0.86 -44.58 5.03
#